data_AF-X6F3C8-F1
#
_entry.id   AF-X6F3C8-F1
#
_cell.length_a   1.000
_cell.length_b   1.000
_cell.length_c   1.000
_cell.angle_alpha   90.00
_cell.angle_beta   90.00
_cell.angle_gamma   90.00
#
_symmetry.space_group_name_H-M   'P 1'
#
loop_
_entity.id
_entity.type
_entity.pdbx_description
1 polymer ?
#
loop_
_entity_poly.entity_id
_entity_poly.type
_entity_poly.pdbx_seq_one_letter_code
_entity_poly.pdbx_strand_id
1 'polypeptide(L)' 'MRRPRAENLTALKKRLERAVAEGELPADFDCRAAAIFFATVQHGMSIQARDGASRSALMATVAGALAAWKTMAGTVEA' A
#
# COMPACT_ATOMS: atom_id res chain seq x y z
N MET A 1 7.45 -11.61 16.59
CA MET A 1 6.88 -10.38 17.19
C MET A 1 5.84 -9.79 16.24
N ARG A 2 4.57 -9.62 16.66
CA ARG A 2 3.57 -8.91 15.86
C ARG A 2 3.82 -7.41 16.00
N ARG A 3 4.25 -6.73 14.92
CA ARG A 3 4.24 -5.27 14.89
C ARG A 3 2.80 -4.77 15.05
N PRO A 4 2.50 -3.86 15.99
CA PRO A 4 1.22 -3.17 16.03
C PRO A 4 0.84 -2.58 14.67
N ARG A 5 -0.43 -2.66 14.32
CA ARG A 5 -0.98 -2.18 13.04
C ARG A 5 -0.70 -0.69 12.80
N ALA A 6 -0.70 0.09 13.87
CA ALA A 6 -0.36 1.51 13.85
C ALA A 6 1.13 1.76 13.52
N GLU A 7 2.04 0.87 13.90
CA GLU A 7 3.46 0.99 13.57
C GLU A 7 3.70 0.74 12.07
N ASN A 8 2.93 -0.16 11.46
CA ASN A 8 3.01 -0.44 10.04
C ASN A 8 2.55 0.75 9.19
N LEU A 9 1.43 1.38 9.57
CA LEU A 9 0.97 2.61 8.93
C LEU A 9 2.01 3.73 9.03
N THR A 10 2.60 3.91 10.21
CA THR A 10 3.63 4.93 10.44
C THR A 10 4.88 4.67 9.60
N ALA A 11 5.32 3.41 9.51
CA ALA A 11 6.48 3.04 8.70
C ALA A 11 6.22 3.24 7.19
N LEU A 12 5.05 2.83 6.70
CA LEU A 12 4.63 3.06 5.32
C LEU A 12 4.60 4.54 4.98
N LYS A 13 3.94 5.35 5.81
CA LYS A 13 3.85 6.80 5.62
C LYS A 13 5.24 7.42 5.55
N LYS A 14 6.14 7.11 6.50
CA LYS A 14 7.51 7.64 6.51
C LYS A 14 8.31 7.26 5.27
N ARG A 15 8.14 6.04 4.75
CA ARG A 15 8.80 5.63 3.50
C ARG A 15 8.30 6.42 2.29
N LEU A 16 7.01 6.70 2.23
CA LEU A 16 6.40 7.48 1.16
C LEU A 16 6.82 8.95 1.23
N GLU A 17 6.82 9.55 2.42
CA GLU A 17 7.34 10.91 2.64
C GLU A 17 8.81 11.03 2.21
N ARG A 18 9.62 10.00 2.50
CA ARG A 18 11.00 9.96 2.03
C ARG A 18 11.08 9.87 0.50
N ALA A 19 10.22 9.06 -0.14
CA ALA A 19 10.17 8.94 -1.60
C ALA A 19 9.85 10.30 -2.26
N VAL A 20 8.94 11.08 -1.68
CA VAL A 20 8.65 12.45 -2.12
C VAL A 20 9.88 13.34 -1.96
N ALA A 21 10.56 13.29 -0.80
CA ALA A 21 11.77 14.07 -0.56
C ALA A 21 12.95 13.70 -1.50
N GLU A 22 13.01 12.44 -1.92
CA GLU A 22 14.00 11.90 -2.87
C GLU A 22 13.61 12.15 -4.34
N GLY A 23 12.42 12.69 -4.62
CA GLY A 23 11.92 12.94 -5.97
C GLY A 23 11.43 11.68 -6.71
N GLU A 24 11.27 10.55 -6.00
CA GLU A 24 10.68 9.31 -6.54
C GLU A 24 9.16 9.43 -6.75
N LEU A 25 8.51 10.34 -6.03
CA LEU A 25 7.06 10.60 -6.08
C LEU A 25 6.77 12.08 -6.28
N PRO A 26 5.59 12.43 -6.84
CA PRO A 26 5.15 13.82 -6.94
C PRO A 26 5.17 14.56 -5.61
N ALA A 27 5.45 15.87 -5.63
CA ALA A 27 5.51 16.70 -4.44
C ALA A 27 4.14 16.81 -3.71
N ASP A 28 3.04 16.66 -4.43
CA ASP A 28 1.67 16.68 -3.94
C ASP A 28 1.11 15.29 -3.63
N PHE A 29 1.94 14.24 -3.66
CA PHE A 29 1.52 12.88 -3.38
C PHE A 29 0.96 12.72 -1.96
N ASP A 30 -0.30 12.28 -1.84
CA ASP A 30 -0.94 12.04 -0.54
C ASP A 30 -0.40 10.76 0.13
N CYS A 31 0.74 10.92 0.79
CA CYS A 31 1.42 9.87 1.54
C CYS A 31 0.52 9.23 2.60
N ARG A 32 -0.40 10.00 3.19
CA ARG A 32 -1.28 9.50 4.25
C ARG A 32 -2.35 8.59 3.65
N ALA A 33 -3.03 9.03 2.58
CA ALA A 33 -4.05 8.24 1.92
C ALA A 33 -3.47 6.92 1.37
N ALA A 34 -2.31 6.99 0.70
CA ALA A 34 -1.63 5.81 0.19
C ALA A 34 -1.24 4.84 1.32
N ALA A 35 -0.65 5.33 2.42
CA ALA A 35 -0.28 4.48 3.55
C ALA A 35 -1.51 3.79 4.18
N ILE A 36 -2.64 4.49 4.33
CA ILE A 36 -3.90 3.93 4.84
C ILE A 36 -4.42 2.84 3.90
N PHE A 37 -4.41 3.09 2.58
CA PHE A 37 -4.87 2.13 1.58
C PHE A 37 -4.05 0.82 1.63
N PHE A 38 -2.71 0.90 1.54
CA PHE A 38 -1.87 -0.30 1.54
C PHE A 38 -1.87 -1.04 2.88
N ALA A 39 -1.97 -0.32 4.00
CA ALA A 39 -2.19 -0.95 5.28
C ALA A 39 -3.49 -1.75 5.23
N THR A 40 -4.60 -1.15 4.82
CA THR A 40 -5.91 -1.81 4.72
C THR A 40 -5.89 -3.04 3.83
N VAL A 41 -5.27 -2.95 2.65
CA VAL A 41 -5.07 -4.08 1.72
C VAL A 41 -4.34 -5.22 2.41
N GLN A 42 -3.19 -4.95 3.04
CA GLN A 42 -2.40 -5.98 3.71
C GLN A 42 -3.18 -6.63 4.88
N HIS A 43 -3.99 -5.84 5.59
CA HIS A 43 -4.82 -6.34 6.68
C HIS A 43 -5.92 -7.28 6.16
N GLY A 44 -6.61 -6.89 5.09
CA GLY A 44 -7.61 -7.73 4.42
C GLY A 44 -6.99 -9.03 3.92
N MET A 45 -5.83 -8.96 3.26
CA MET A 45 -5.09 -10.15 2.82
C MET A 45 -4.72 -11.09 3.97
N SER A 46 -4.36 -10.54 5.14
CA SER A 46 -4.04 -11.35 6.32
C SER A 46 -5.26 -12.04 6.93
N ILE A 47 -6.46 -11.49 6.75
CA ILE A 47 -7.72 -12.12 7.16
C ILE A 47 -8.05 -13.24 6.17
N GLN A 48 -8.08 -12.92 4.87
CA GLN A 48 -8.36 -13.89 3.79
C GLN A 48 -7.42 -15.09 3.82
N ALA A 49 -6.12 -14.88 4.06
CA ALA A 49 -5.15 -15.96 4.20
C ALA A 49 -5.44 -16.89 5.38
N ARG A 50 -5.93 -16.35 6.51
CA ARG A 50 -6.34 -17.17 7.67
C ARG A 50 -7.60 -17.96 7.37
N ASP A 51 -8.48 -17.41 6.57
CA ASP A 51 -9.75 -18.03 6.17
C ASP A 51 -9.56 -19.04 5.02
N GLY A 52 -8.31 -19.30 4.59
CA GLY A 52 -7.98 -20.33 3.61
C GLY A 52 -7.92 -19.86 2.16
N ALA A 53 -7.88 -18.55 1.90
CA ALA A 53 -7.72 -18.04 0.55
C ALA A 53 -6.45 -18.57 -0.11
N SER A 54 -6.56 -18.96 -1.39
CA SER A 54 -5.43 -19.44 -2.16
C SER A 54 -4.42 -18.31 -2.42
N ARG A 55 -3.17 -18.70 -2.72
CA ARG A 55 -2.14 -17.76 -3.16
C ARG A 55 -2.60 -16.95 -4.37
N SER A 56 -3.27 -17.58 -5.34
CA SER A 56 -3.75 -16.88 -6.54
C SER A 56 -4.80 -15.82 -6.22
N ALA A 57 -5.72 -16.10 -5.29
CA ALA A 57 -6.71 -15.12 -4.82
C ALA A 57 -6.03 -13.92 -4.13
N LEU A 58 -5.06 -14.17 -3.26
CA LEU A 58 -4.30 -13.09 -2.60
C LEU A 58 -3.50 -12.25 -3.61
N MET A 59 -2.92 -12.88 -4.64
CA MET A 59 -2.21 -12.17 -5.71
C MET A 59 -3.14 -11.31 -6.56
N ALA A 60 -4.40 -11.71 -6.76
CA ALA A 60 -5.39 -10.87 -7.43
C ALA A 60 -5.67 -9.57 -6.65
N THR A 61 -5.71 -9.64 -5.31
CA THR A 61 -5.81 -8.44 -4.45
C THR A 61 -4.60 -7.52 -4.61
N VAL A 62 -3.38 -8.08 -4.71
CA VAL A 62 -2.16 -7.30 -4.97
C VAL A 62 -2.24 -6.60 -6.33
N ALA A 63 -2.70 -7.30 -7.38
CA ALA A 63 -2.85 -6.72 -8.70
C ALA A 63 -3.78 -5.50 -8.69
N GLY A 64 -4.92 -5.58 -7.98
CA GLY A 64 -5.82 -4.44 -7.80
C GLY A 64 -5.17 -3.29 -7.04
N ALA A 65 -4.42 -3.58 -5.98
CA ALA A 65 -3.71 -2.55 -5.21
C ALA A 65 -2.63 -1.83 -6.04
N LEU A 66 -1.92 -2.56 -6.91
CA LEU A 66 -0.94 -1.98 -7.84
C LEU A 66 -1.59 -1.19 -8.98
N ALA A 67 -2.79 -1.58 -9.42
CA ALA A 67 -3.56 -0.76 -10.36
C ALA A 67 -3.96 0.58 -9.74
N ALA A 68 -4.46 0.55 -8.49
CA ALA A 68 -4.77 1.77 -7.74
C ALA A 68 -3.54 2.65 -7.50
N TRP A 69 -2.34 2.05 -7.32
CA TRP A 69 -1.09 2.80 -7.21
C TRP A 69 -0.85 3.72 -8.41
N LYS A 70 -1.12 3.26 -9.63
CA LYS A 70 -0.91 4.08 -10.84
C LYS A 70 -1.74 5.37 -10.80
N THR A 71 -2.98 5.28 -10.35
CA THR A 71 -3.86 6.43 -10.16
C THR A 71 -3.38 7.32 -9.02
N MET A 72 -2.99 6.75 -7.88
CA MET A 72 -2.55 7.52 -6.71
C MET A 72 -1.22 8.24 -6.93
N ALA A 73 -0.26 7.60 -7.57
CA ALA A 73 1.09 8.13 -7.82
C ALA A 73 1.17 8.99 -9.08
N GLY A 74 0.07 9.11 -9.84
CA GLY A 74 0.06 9.83 -11.11
C GLY A 74 0.98 9.21 -12.17
N THR A 75 1.39 7.95 -12.03
CA THR A 75 2.27 7.25 -12.98
C THR A 75 1.51 6.73 -14.21
N VAL A 76 0.45 7.43 -14.60
CA VAL A 76 -0.24 7.18 -15.86
C VAL A 76 0.71 7.64 -16.97
N GLU A 77 1.38 6.68 -17.63
CA GLU A 77 2.01 6.93 -18.93
C GLU A 77 0.94 7.55 -19.84
N ALA A 78 1.19 8.78 -20.26
CA ALA A 78 0.57 9.38 -21.45
C ALA A 78 1.26 8.82 -22.70
#